data_AF-X6NUY9-F1
#
_entry.id   AF-X6NUY9-F1
#
_cell.length_a   1.000
_cell.length_b   1.000
_cell.length_c   1.000
_cell.angle_alpha   90.00
_cell.angle_beta   90.00
_cell.angle_gamma   90.00
#
_symmetry.space_group_name_H-M   'P 1'
#
loop_
_entity.id
_entity.type
_entity.pdbx_description
1 polymer ?
#
loop_
_entity_poly.entity_id
_entity_poly.type
_entity_poly.pdbx_seq_one_letter_code
_entity_poly.pdbx_strand_id
1 'polypeptide(L)' 'LKLKVGTMVEVFSSTKQEWVEGKIDKIKGDLLCVVYENKLKWLKKNSKQLRPKQQDLVYCLFEL' A
#
# COMPACT_ATOMS: atom_id res chain seq x y z
N LEU A 1 -8.03 -2.75 -8.71
CA LEU A 1 -7.63 -1.70 -7.75
C LEU A 1 -6.67 -0.73 -8.43
N LYS A 2 -6.91 0.59 -8.40
CA LYS A 2 -5.98 1.58 -8.98
C LYS A 2 -5.06 2.11 -7.88
N LEU A 3 -3.78 1.74 -7.91
CA LEU A 3 -2.78 2.20 -6.95
C LEU A 3 -2.38 3.64 -7.26
N LYS A 4 -2.48 4.53 -6.27
CA LYS A 4 -2.06 5.94 -6.34
C LYS A 4 -1.32 6.35 -5.07
N VAL A 5 -0.66 7.50 -5.11
CA VAL A 5 -0.12 8.13 -3.89
C VAL A 5 -1.25 8.29 -2.87
N GLY A 6 -0.97 7.94 -1.62
CA GLY A 6 -1.93 7.90 -0.52
C GLY A 6 -2.69 6.58 -0.36
N THR A 7 -2.62 5.65 -1.31
CA THR A 7 -3.25 4.33 -1.14
C THR A 7 -2.59 3.55 0.00
N MET A 8 -3.42 3.03 0.91
CA MET A 8 -3.00 2.11 1.97
C MET A 8 -2.71 0.73 1.39
N VAL A 9 -1.57 0.17 1.78
CA VAL A 9 -1.08 -1.12 1.33
C VAL A 9 -0.41 -1.83 2.50
N GLU A 10 -0.09 -3.11 2.35
CA GLU A 10 0.81 -3.82 3.24
C GLU A 10 2.06 -4.22 2.50
N VAL A 11 3.19 -4.18 3.21
CA VAL A 11 4.50 -4.56 2.69
C VAL A 11 5.06 -5.69 3.56
N PHE A 12 5.60 -6.72 2.93
CA PHE A 12 6.26 -7.79 3.66
C PHE A 12 7.60 -7.31 4.23
N SER A 13 7.74 -7.39 5.56
CA SER A 13 8.94 -7.10 6.32
C SER A 13 9.76 -8.38 6.48
N SER A 14 10.86 -8.51 5.72
CA SER A 14 11.71 -9.70 5.79
C SER A 14 12.38 -9.88 7.16
N THR A 15 12.63 -8.80 7.90
CA THR A 15 13.25 -8.89 9.23
C THR A 15 12.27 -9.44 10.27
N LYS A 16 11.00 -9.03 10.20
CA LYS A 16 9.97 -9.46 11.15
C LYS A 16 9.17 -10.67 10.67
N GLN A 17 9.33 -11.06 9.40
CA GLN A 17 8.57 -12.12 8.73
C GLN A 17 7.05 -11.90 8.76
N GLU A 18 6.61 -10.65 8.66
CA GLU A 18 5.20 -10.26 8.74
C GLU A 18 4.81 -9.20 7.71
N TRP A 19 3.51 -9.03 7.51
CA TRP A 19 2.93 -7.97 6.68
C TRP A 19 2.73 -6.73 7.54
N VAL A 20 3.29 -5.61 7.10
CA VAL A 20 3.23 -4.35 7.85
C VAL A 20 2.50 -3.31 7.02
N GLU A 21 1.60 -2.57 7.66
CA GLU A 21 0.87 -1.49 7.01
C GLU A 21 1.82 -0.39 6.52
N GLY A 22 1.51 0.12 5.34
CA GLY A 22 2.22 1.22 4.73
C GLY A 22 1.31 2.05 3.82
N LYS A 23 1.88 3.12 3.30
CA LYS A 23 1.22 4.06 2.42
C LYS A 23 2.11 4.38 1.23
N ILE A 24 1.54 4.39 0.04
CA ILE A 24 2.27 4.82 -1.16
C ILE A 24 2.56 6.32 -1.04
N ASP A 25 3.84 6.68 -0.98
CA ASP A 25 4.32 8.05 -0.92
C ASP A 25 4.62 8.62 -2.31
N LYS A 26 5.26 7.81 -3.17
CA LYS A 26 5.68 8.22 -4.52
C LYS A 26 5.47 7.11 -5.53
N ILE A 27 5.27 7.48 -6.79
CA ILE A 27 5.22 6.57 -7.93
C ILE A 27 6.19 7.08 -8.98
N LYS A 28 7.05 6.20 -9.49
CA LYS A 28 7.97 6.47 -10.60
C LYS A 28 7.84 5.34 -11.62
N GLY A 29 7.08 5.59 -12.68
CA GLY A 29 6.74 4.56 -13.67
C GLY A 29 6.01 3.37 -13.04
N ASP A 30 6.69 2.23 -12.99
CA ASP A 30 6.19 0.99 -12.38
C ASP A 30 6.70 0.72 -10.96
N LEU A 31 7.47 1.64 -10.39
CA LEU A 31 7.94 1.57 -9.01
C LEU A 31 7.06 2.40 -8.09
N LEU A 32 6.71 1.80 -6.96
CA LEU A 32 5.96 2.38 -5.86
C LEU A 32 6.90 2.55 -4.67
N CYS A 33 7.01 3.76 -4.15
CA CYS A 33 7.67 4.02 -2.87
C CYS A 33 6.62 3.91 -1.78
N VAL A 34 6.78 2.92 -0.90
CA VAL A 34 5.91 2.74 0.26
C VAL A 34 6.67 3.18 1.51
N VAL A 35 6.05 4.07 2.28
CA VAL A 35 6.45 4.37 3.66
C VAL A 35 5.73 3.38 4.57
N TYR A 36 6.48 2.71 5.43
CA TYR A 36 5.95 1.79 6.44
C TYR A 36 6.84 1.88 7.66
N GLU A 37 6.24 1.95 8.85
CA GLU A 37 6.95 2.28 10.10
C GLU A 37 7.85 3.53 9.91
N ASN A 38 9.16 3.40 10.13
CA ASN A 38 10.18 4.44 9.89
C ASN A 38 11.07 4.13 8.68
N LYS A 39 10.56 3.37 7.70
CA LYS A 39 11.32 2.91 6.53
C LYS A 39 10.62 3.26 5.23
N LEU A 40 11.42 3.27 4.17
CA LEU A 40 10.97 3.38 2.78
C LEU A 40 11.31 2.11 2.03
N LYS A 41 10.43 1.66 1.13
CA LYS A 41 10.70 0.55 0.22
C LYS A 41 10.17 0.83 -1.17
N TRP A 42 11.04 0.71 -2.16
CA TRP A 42 10.64 0.74 -3.57
C TRP A 42 10.27 -0.66 -4.04
N LEU A 43 9.09 -0.80 -4.62
CA LEU A 43 8.54 -2.08 -5.07
C LEU A 43 7.93 -1.92 -6.46
N LYS A 44 8.06 -2.94 -7.31
CA LYS A 44 7.24 -3.01 -8.53
C LYS A 44 5.77 -3.15 -8.15
N LYS A 45 4.87 -2.59 -8.96
CA LYS A 45 3.41 -2.71 -8.79
C LYS A 45 2.92 -4.16 -8.62
N ASN A 46 3.60 -5.12 -9.26
CA ASN A 46 3.28 -6.55 -9.21
C ASN A 46 4.15 -7.37 -8.24
N SER A 47 4.87 -6.71 -7.33
CA SER A 47 5.71 -7.40 -6.36
C SER A 47 4.89 -8.29 -5.43
N LYS A 48 5.33 -9.53 -5.22
CA LYS A 48 4.76 -10.45 -4.22
C LYS A 48 4.92 -9.97 -2.78
N GLN A 49 5.70 -8.92 -2.55
CA GLN A 49 5.91 -8.31 -1.23
C GLN A 49 5.02 -7.09 -1.00
N LEU A 50 4.04 -6.83 -1.89
CA LEU A 50 3.07 -5.76 -1.79
C LEU A 50 1.66 -6.35 -1.82
N ARG A 51 0.83 -6.00 -0.84
CA ARG A 51 -0.60 -6.30 -0.82
C ARG A 51 -1.41 -5.00 -0.86
N PRO A 52 -2.12 -4.72 -1.95
CA PRO A 52 -3.12 -3.67 -1.95
C PRO A 52 -4.23 -4.02 -0.97
N LYS A 53 -4.56 -3.12 -0.03
CA LYS A 53 -5.80 -3.29 0.73
C LYS A 53 -6.96 -3.08 -0.21
N GLN A 54 -7.90 -4.02 -0.29
CA GLN A 54 -9.21 -3.73 -0.88
C GLN A 54 -9.77 -2.57 -0.06
N GLN A 55 -10.01 -1.42 -0.71
CA GLN A 55 -10.86 -0.42 -0.10
C GLN A 55 -12.24 -1.04 -0.04
N ASP A 56 -12.65 -1.48 1.16
CA ASP A 56 -14.06 -1.66 1.45
C ASP A 56 -14.74 -0.35 1.10
N LEU A 57 -15.55 -0.39 0.05
CA LEU A 57 -16.48 0.67 -0.26
C LEU A 57 -17.54 0.63 0.85
N VAL A 58 -17.20 1.15 2.03
CA VAL A 58 -18.19 1.60 2.99
C VAL A 58 -18.78 2.86 2.37
N TYR A 59 -19.73 2.66 1.46
CA TYR A 59 -20.73 3.68 1.17
C TYR A 59 -21.49 3.88 2.48
N CYS A 60 -21.01 4.79 3.32
CA CYS A 60 -21.89 5.46 4.25
C CYS A 60 -22.90 6.20 3.39
N LEU A 61 -24.02 5.51 3.12
CA LEU A 61 -25.35 6.08 3.09
C LEU A 61 -25.46 7.01 4.32
N PHE A 62 -24.96 8.24 4.18
CA PHE A 62 -25.54 9.33 4.94
C PHE A 62 -26.88 9.58 4.25
N GLU A 63 -27.90 9.38 5.08
CA GLU A 63 -29.30 9.29 4.75
C GLU A 63 -29.79 10.51 3.97
N LEU A 64 -30.81 10.25 3.16
CA LEU A 64 -31.66 11.22 2.47
C LEU A 64 -32.23 12.27 3.42
#